data_AF-A0A4Y2F0Q3-F1
#
_entry.id   AF-A0A4Y2F0Q3-F1
#
_cell.length_a   1.000
_cell.length_b   1.000
_cell.length_c   1.000
_cell.angle_alpha   90.00
_cell.angle_beta   90.00
_cell.angle_gamma   90.00
#
_symmetry.space_group_name_H-M   'P 1'
#
loop_
_entity.id
_entity.type
_entity.pdbx_description
1 polymer ?
#
loop_
_entity_poly.entity_id
_entity_poly.type
_entity_poly.pdbx_seq_one_letter_code
_entity_poly.pdbx_strand_id
1 'polypeptide(L)'
;MESGKLLHFKNLKQYRDETNATTDTNYFSIALKNMKDGFAERFEQFKTNKSTLAFIVNPLNTNTNDINIEPFGIDAGSLQMQLLDLKTKDLWSGKFTELKSKLKELEIQKCMHIAQHKWPALKEIPRVVVLIFGAWNSLPECYTEVKKLAYVVLTIFG
;
A
#
# COMPACT_ATOMS: atom_id res chain seq x y z
N MET A 1 25.58 -3.59 -15.96
CA MET A 1 26.64 -2.55 -15.97
C MET A 1 27.54 -2.81 -17.17
N GLU A 2 27.20 -2.33 -18.36
CA GLU A 2 27.96 -2.71 -19.57
C GLU A 2 29.37 -2.10 -19.67
N SER A 3 29.73 -1.14 -18.81
CA SER A 3 31.00 -0.42 -18.97
C SER A 3 32.01 -0.56 -17.83
N GLY A 4 31.71 -1.23 -16.70
CA GLY A 4 32.64 -1.33 -15.56
C GLY A 4 33.09 0.00 -14.93
N LYS A 5 32.60 1.14 -15.44
CA LYS A 5 33.09 2.50 -15.12
C LYS A 5 32.53 3.09 -13.81
N LEU A 6 31.60 2.40 -13.14
CA LEU A 6 30.97 2.80 -11.86
C LEU A 6 30.52 4.27 -11.80
N LEU A 7 30.17 4.87 -12.94
CA LEU A 7 30.01 6.33 -13.10
C LEU A 7 28.99 6.95 -12.12
N HIS A 8 27.92 6.19 -11.82
CA HIS A 8 26.82 6.61 -10.96
C HIS A 8 26.93 6.11 -9.53
N PHE A 9 27.98 5.35 -9.19
CA PHE A 9 28.17 4.74 -7.86
C PHE A 9 29.43 5.31 -7.21
N LYS A 10 29.40 6.60 -6.84
CA LYS A 10 30.57 7.35 -6.31
C LYS A 10 31.26 6.63 -5.15
N ASN A 11 30.51 6.13 -4.18
CA ASN A 11 31.06 5.45 -3.00
C ASN A 11 31.70 4.10 -3.38
N LEU A 12 31.08 3.34 -4.28
CA LEU A 12 31.62 2.05 -4.73
C LEU A 12 32.89 2.24 -5.58
N LYS A 13 32.93 3.31 -6.39
CA LYS A 13 34.12 3.71 -7.14
C LYS A 13 35.26 4.08 -6.19
N GLN A 14 34.98 4.92 -5.19
CA GLN A 14 35.97 5.33 -4.18
C GLN A 14 36.54 4.11 -3.44
N TYR A 15 35.69 3.22 -2.94
CA TYR A 15 36.12 2.01 -2.26
C TYR A 15 37.05 1.15 -3.13
N ARG A 16 36.69 0.91 -4.40
CA ARG A 16 37.53 0.15 -5.33
C ARG A 16 38.90 0.82 -5.55
N ASP A 17 38.89 2.14 -5.74
CA ASP A 17 40.11 2.91 -6.02
C ASP A 17 41.04 2.97 -4.78
N GLU A 18 40.48 2.94 -3.56
CA GLU A 18 41.24 2.92 -2.29
C GLU A 18 41.78 1.53 -1.91
N THR A 19 41.04 0.45 -2.18
CA THR A 19 41.37 -0.90 -1.69
C THR A 19 41.92 -1.84 -2.77
N ASN A 20 41.98 -1.42 -4.03
CA ASN A 20 42.27 -2.29 -5.18
C ASN A 20 41.39 -3.56 -5.26
N ALA A 21 40.21 -3.54 -4.64
CA ALA A 21 39.33 -4.70 -4.62
C ALA A 21 38.81 -5.06 -6.02
N THR A 22 38.94 -6.32 -6.41
CA THR A 22 38.30 -6.84 -7.63
C THR A 22 36.78 -6.81 -7.48
N THR A 23 36.12 -6.06 -8.35
CA THR A 23 34.65 -6.01 -8.42
C THR A 23 34.17 -7.02 -9.47
N ASP A 24 33.43 -8.04 -9.05
CA ASP A 24 32.75 -8.96 -9.97
C ASP A 24 31.56 -8.24 -10.63
N THR A 25 31.85 -7.54 -11.72
CA THR A 25 30.86 -6.76 -12.48
C THR A 25 29.80 -7.64 -13.12
N ASN A 26 30.09 -8.93 -13.36
CA ASN A 26 29.14 -9.88 -13.91
C ASN A 26 28.11 -10.26 -12.84
N TYR A 27 28.55 -10.60 -11.63
CA TYR A 27 27.67 -10.84 -10.48
C TYR A 27 26.75 -9.63 -10.23
N PHE A 28 27.28 -8.41 -10.15
CA PHE A 28 26.46 -7.22 -9.95
C PHE A 28 25.48 -6.97 -11.10
N SER A 29 25.87 -7.25 -12.34
CA SER A 29 24.97 -7.10 -13.49
C SER A 29 23.81 -8.09 -13.44
N ILE A 30 24.06 -9.35 -13.07
CA ILE A 30 23.03 -10.37 -12.88
C ILE A 30 22.12 -9.99 -11.70
N ALA A 31 22.70 -9.63 -10.55
CA ALA A 31 21.94 -9.24 -9.36
C ALA A 31 21.04 -8.03 -9.63
N LEU A 32 21.56 -6.98 -10.27
CA LEU A 32 20.76 -5.80 -10.65
C LEU A 32 19.67 -6.13 -11.65
N LYS A 33 19.95 -7.01 -12.63
CA LYS A 33 18.95 -7.47 -13.58
C LYS A 33 17.82 -8.21 -12.85
N ASN A 34 18.16 -9.17 -11.99
CA ASN A 34 17.18 -9.93 -11.21
C ASN A 34 16.37 -9.03 -10.28
N MET A 35 17.00 -8.04 -9.62
CA MET A 35 16.30 -7.05 -8.80
C MET A 35 15.32 -6.21 -9.63
N LYS A 36 15.75 -5.74 -10.81
CA LYS A 36 14.91 -4.96 -11.71
C LYS A 36 13.72 -5.77 -12.22
N ASP A 37 13.99 -6.98 -12.69
CA ASP A 37 12.98 -7.86 -13.28
C ASP A 37 11.98 -8.32 -12.20
N GLY A 38 12.46 -8.71 -11.00
CA GLY A 38 11.60 -9.07 -9.88
C GLY A 38 10.82 -7.89 -9.30
N PHE A 39 11.40 -6.68 -9.28
CA PHE A 39 10.66 -5.47 -8.92
C PHE A 39 9.56 -5.17 -9.94
N ALA A 40 9.87 -5.26 -11.23
CA ALA A 40 8.89 -5.02 -12.29
C ALA A 40 7.71 -6.00 -12.19
N GLU A 41 7.99 -7.30 -12.01
CA GLU A 41 6.95 -8.31 -11.82
C GLU A 41 6.04 -8.02 -10.62
N ARG A 42 6.63 -7.74 -9.45
CA ARG A 42 5.87 -7.38 -8.24
C ARG A 42 5.10 -6.07 -8.41
N PHE A 43 5.65 -5.11 -9.14
CA PHE A 43 4.98 -3.85 -9.43
C PHE A 43 3.78 -4.03 -10.37
N GLU A 44 3.87 -4.93 -11.34
CA GLU A 44 2.72 -5.33 -12.16
C GLU A 44 1.63 -5.99 -11.31
N GLN A 45 2.00 -6.93 -10.43
CA GLN A 45 1.06 -7.54 -9.47
C GLN A 45 0.40 -6.50 -8.55
N PHE A 46 1.15 -5.48 -8.13
CA PHE A 46 0.60 -4.37 -7.35
C PHE A 46 -0.44 -3.58 -8.15
N LYS A 47 -0.17 -3.29 -9.43
CA LYS A 47 -1.11 -2.59 -10.31
C LYS A 47 -2.38 -3.40 -10.56
N THR A 48 -2.28 -4.71 -10.76
CA THR A 48 -3.47 -5.56 -10.97
C THR A 48 -4.34 -5.66 -9.73
N ASN A 49 -3.76 -5.58 -8.52
CA ASN A 49 -4.51 -5.59 -7.26
C ASN A 49 -4.94 -4.19 -6.80
N LYS A 50 -4.79 -3.14 -7.62
CA LYS A 50 -5.08 -1.74 -7.24
C LYS A 50 -6.46 -1.57 -6.58
N SER A 51 -7.50 -2.18 -7.14
CA SER A 51 -8.87 -2.10 -6.61
C SER A 51 -9.01 -2.79 -5.26
N THR A 52 -8.39 -3.96 -5.08
CA THR A 52 -8.30 -4.67 -3.80
C THR A 52 -7.60 -3.83 -2.74
N LEU A 53 -6.51 -3.16 -3.09
CA LEU A 53 -5.77 -2.29 -2.16
C LEU A 53 -6.54 -1.01 -1.83
N ALA A 54 -7.28 -0.46 -2.80
CA ALA A 54 -8.11 0.72 -2.58
C ALA A 54 -9.37 0.44 -1.72
N PHE A 55 -9.76 -0.84 -1.58
CA PHE A 55 -10.95 -1.25 -0.82
C PHE A 55 -10.94 -0.72 0.61
N ILE A 56 -9.80 -0.79 1.32
CA ILE A 56 -9.71 -0.42 2.73
C ILE A 56 -9.98 1.06 3.02
N VAL A 57 -9.81 1.94 2.01
CA VAL A 57 -10.02 3.39 2.12
C VAL A 57 -11.28 3.87 1.40
N ASN A 58 -11.86 3.04 0.53
CA ASN A 58 -12.96 3.45 -0.33
C ASN A 58 -13.96 2.31 -0.62
N PRO A 59 -14.47 1.59 0.40
CA PRO A 59 -15.26 0.38 0.19
C PRO A 59 -16.60 0.67 -0.51
N LEU A 60 -17.19 1.85 -0.28
CA LEU A 60 -18.50 2.24 -0.83
C LEU A 60 -18.51 2.33 -2.37
N ASN A 61 -17.37 2.65 -2.97
CA ASN A 61 -17.24 2.81 -4.42
C ASN A 61 -16.59 1.58 -5.08
N THR A 62 -16.27 0.54 -4.31
CA THR A 62 -15.65 -0.65 -4.87
C THR A 62 -16.67 -1.47 -5.63
N ASN A 63 -16.28 -1.88 -6.83
CA ASN A 63 -16.96 -2.89 -7.63
C ASN A 63 -16.35 -4.24 -7.30
N THR A 64 -17.18 -5.19 -6.86
CA THR A 64 -16.72 -6.54 -6.47
C THR A 64 -16.08 -7.31 -7.61
N ASN A 65 -16.43 -7.01 -8.86
CA ASN A 65 -15.84 -7.67 -10.02
C ASN A 65 -14.38 -7.26 -10.25
N ASP A 66 -13.97 -6.12 -9.68
CA ASP A 66 -12.62 -5.58 -9.82
C ASP A 66 -11.74 -5.99 -8.62
N ILE A 67 -12.29 -6.64 -7.60
CA ILE A 67 -11.53 -7.10 -6.43
C ILE A 67 -11.05 -8.53 -6.68
N ASN A 68 -9.73 -8.71 -6.62
CA ASN A 68 -9.15 -10.05 -6.57
C ASN A 68 -9.33 -10.65 -5.17
N ILE A 69 -10.25 -11.61 -5.04
CA ILE A 69 -10.60 -12.26 -3.77
C ILE A 69 -10.18 -13.73 -3.67
N GLU A 70 -9.81 -14.34 -4.81
CA GLU A 70 -9.40 -15.75 -4.92
C GLU A 70 -8.27 -16.12 -3.95
N PRO A 71 -7.19 -15.32 -3.79
CA PRO A 71 -6.08 -15.68 -2.92
C PRO A 71 -6.43 -15.73 -1.43
N PHE A 72 -7.59 -15.21 -1.04
CA PHE A 72 -7.96 -14.98 0.35
C PHE A 72 -9.06 -15.92 0.85
N GLY A 73 -9.56 -16.81 -0.01
CA GLY A 73 -10.65 -17.73 0.31
C GLY A 73 -11.88 -16.98 0.83
N ILE A 74 -12.24 -15.88 0.16
CA ILE A 74 -13.42 -15.06 0.47
C ILE A 74 -14.58 -15.53 -0.39
N ASP A 75 -15.75 -15.67 0.22
CA ASP A 75 -16.97 -16.00 -0.52
C ASP A 75 -17.50 -14.77 -1.28
N ALA A 76 -17.59 -14.88 -2.60
CA ALA A 76 -17.98 -13.77 -3.47
C ALA A 76 -19.43 -13.31 -3.21
N GLY A 77 -20.35 -14.24 -2.98
CA GLY A 77 -21.77 -13.94 -2.76
C GLY A 77 -21.99 -13.21 -1.44
N SER A 78 -21.41 -13.72 -0.36
CA SER A 78 -21.45 -13.11 0.96
C SER A 78 -20.75 -11.75 0.97
N LEU A 79 -19.60 -11.60 0.29
CA LEU A 79 -18.93 -10.32 0.12
C LEU A 79 -19.85 -9.28 -0.56
N GLN A 80 -20.50 -9.66 -1.67
CA GLN A 80 -21.44 -8.78 -2.38
C GLN A 80 -22.61 -8.36 -1.50
N MET A 81 -23.21 -9.30 -0.78
CA MET A 81 -24.34 -9.03 0.12
C MET A 81 -23.96 -8.11 1.27
N GLN A 82 -22.82 -8.38 1.93
CA GLN A 82 -22.31 -7.53 3.02
C GLN A 82 -21.92 -6.14 2.53
N LEU A 83 -21.36 -6.04 1.32
CA LEU A 83 -21.00 -4.75 0.73
C LEU A 83 -22.24 -3.93 0.34
N LEU A 84 -23.29 -4.57 -0.19
CA LEU A 84 -24.57 -3.91 -0.46
C LEU A 84 -25.16 -3.34 0.83
N ASP A 85 -25.23 -4.16 1.88
CA ASP A 85 -25.76 -3.75 3.17
C ASP A 85 -24.94 -2.58 3.80
N LEU A 86 -23.61 -2.62 3.64
CA LEU A 86 -22.72 -1.54 4.07
C LEU A 86 -22.97 -0.23 3.30
N LYS A 87 -23.33 -0.30 2.01
CA LYS A 87 -23.70 0.87 1.19
C LYS A 87 -25.08 1.42 1.55
N THR A 88 -26.04 0.56 1.87
CA THR A 88 -27.44 0.96 2.12
C THR A 88 -27.71 1.39 3.55
N LYS A 89 -26.91 0.95 4.52
CA LYS A 89 -27.05 1.36 5.92
C LYS A 89 -26.37 2.70 6.17
N ASP A 90 -27.16 3.74 6.41
CA ASP A 90 -26.70 5.11 6.68
C ASP A 90 -25.62 5.20 7.77
N LEU A 91 -25.72 4.37 8.81
CA LEU A 91 -24.71 4.30 9.86
C LEU A 91 -23.32 3.97 9.31
N TRP A 92 -23.23 2.93 8.47
CA TRP A 92 -21.95 2.44 7.95
C TRP A 92 -21.47 3.26 6.77
N SER A 93 -22.37 3.61 5.85
CA SER A 93 -22.04 4.47 4.71
C SER A 93 -21.57 5.86 5.19
N GLY A 94 -22.22 6.42 6.21
CA GLY A 94 -21.78 7.66 6.87
C GLY A 94 -20.39 7.53 7.49
N LYS A 95 -20.14 6.43 8.22
CA LYS A 95 -18.84 6.18 8.87
C LYS A 95 -17.68 6.07 7.89
N PHE A 96 -17.85 5.34 6.78
CA PHE A 96 -16.80 5.21 5.76
C PHE A 96 -16.64 6.48 4.92
N THR A 97 -17.70 7.26 4.77
CA THR A 97 -17.62 8.61 4.16
C THR A 97 -16.79 9.55 5.05
N GLU A 98 -17.04 9.54 6.36
CA GLU A 98 -16.27 10.31 7.34
C GLU A 98 -14.79 9.89 7.36
N LEU A 99 -14.50 8.58 7.38
CA LEU A 99 -13.14 8.06 7.28
C LEU A 99 -12.43 8.62 6.05
N LYS A 100 -13.06 8.53 4.87
CA LYS A 100 -12.48 9.01 3.61
C LYS A 100 -12.17 10.51 3.64
N SER A 101 -13.05 11.31 4.23
CA SER A 101 -12.83 12.75 4.40
C SER A 101 -11.65 13.03 5.34
N LYS A 102 -11.58 12.35 6.48
CA LYS A 102 -10.46 12.45 7.43
C LYS A 102 -9.13 12.09 6.77
N LEU A 103 -9.07 11.01 5.99
CA LEU A 103 -7.86 10.61 5.28
C LEU A 103 -7.38 11.68 4.28
N LYS A 104 -8.30 12.32 3.56
CA LYS A 104 -7.97 13.44 2.66
C LYS A 104 -7.43 14.64 3.43
N GLU A 105 -8.06 14.99 4.54
CA GLU A 105 -7.63 16.10 5.39
C GLU A 105 -6.21 15.89 5.92
N LEU A 106 -5.90 14.67 6.40
CA LEU A 106 -4.55 14.34 6.85
C LEU A 106 -3.51 14.45 5.75
N GLU A 107 -3.82 14.04 4.52
CA GLU A 107 -2.91 14.19 3.39
C GLU A 107 -2.64 15.67 3.05
N ILE A 108 -3.67 16.52 3.15
CA ILE A 108 -3.55 17.98 2.98
C ILE A 108 -2.66 18.57 4.08
N GLN A 109 -2.92 18.22 5.34
CA GLN A 109 -2.12 18.69 6.49
C GLN A 109 -0.65 18.27 6.37
N LYS A 110 -0.41 17.01 5.98
CA LYS A 110 0.94 16.48 5.70
C LYS A 110 1.65 17.28 4.62
N CYS A 111 0.98 17.54 3.49
CA CYS A 111 1.51 18.37 2.42
C CYS A 111 1.86 19.78 2.91
N MET A 112 0.99 20.42 3.69
CA MET A 112 1.22 21.75 4.25
C MET A 112 2.44 21.79 5.19
N HIS A 113 2.60 20.79 6.05
CA HIS A 113 3.76 20.70 6.95
C HIS A 113 5.07 20.47 6.21
N ILE A 114 5.07 19.65 5.15
CA ILE A 114 6.25 19.45 4.29
C ILE A 114 6.63 20.76 3.59
N ALA A 115 5.65 21.45 3.00
CA ALA A 115 5.89 22.73 2.32
C ALA A 115 6.41 23.82 3.27
N GLN A 116 6.05 23.77 4.55
CA GLN A 116 6.51 24.68 5.60
C GLN A 116 7.75 24.18 6.35
N HIS A 117 8.35 23.05 5.94
CA HIS A 117 9.47 22.39 6.63
C HIS A 117 9.25 22.12 8.13
N LYS A 118 7.99 21.90 8.54
CA LYS A 118 7.60 21.62 9.93
C LYS A 118 7.72 20.13 10.25
N TRP A 119 8.95 19.61 10.26
CA TRP A 119 9.23 18.19 10.50
C TRP A 119 8.70 17.63 11.83
N PRO A 120 8.73 18.37 12.96
CA PRO A 120 8.16 17.87 14.22
C PRO A 120 6.65 17.66 14.15
N ALA A 121 5.92 18.57 13.51
CA ALA A 121 4.46 18.49 13.38
C ALA A 121 4.00 17.26 12.56
N LEU A 122 4.84 16.75 11.65
CA LEU A 122 4.54 15.50 10.94
C LEU A 122 4.44 14.28 11.86
N LYS A 123 5.11 14.30 13.02
CA LYS A 123 5.03 13.20 14.01
C LYS A 123 3.73 13.22 14.80
N GLU A 124 3.06 14.37 14.86
CA GLU A 124 1.78 14.55 15.56
C GLU A 124 0.59 14.16 14.69
N ILE A 125 0.78 14.05 13.37
CA ILE A 125 -0.26 13.58 12.44
C ILE A 125 -0.67 12.14 12.81
N PRO A 126 -1.98 11.88 13.04
CA PRO A 126 -2.47 10.53 13.30
C PRO A 126 -2.06 9.54 12.21
N ARG A 127 -1.65 8.34 12.63
CA ARG A 127 -1.31 7.27 11.68
C ARG A 127 -2.57 6.83 10.93
N VAL A 128 -2.52 6.93 9.60
CA VAL A 128 -3.62 6.53 8.68
C VAL A 128 -4.11 5.11 8.96
N VAL A 129 -3.19 4.17 9.21
CA VAL A 129 -3.52 2.77 9.51
C VAL A 129 -4.40 2.63 10.75
N VAL A 130 -4.19 3.44 11.79
CA VAL A 130 -4.97 3.39 13.04
C VAL A 130 -6.41 3.82 12.79
N LEU A 131 -6.62 4.86 11.98
CA LEU A 131 -7.96 5.34 11.64
C LEU A 131 -8.72 4.34 10.78
N ILE A 132 -8.05 3.77 9.77
CA ILE A 132 -8.63 2.74 8.91
C ILE A 132 -9.01 1.52 9.76
N PHE A 133 -8.07 1.01 10.57
CA PHE A 133 -8.32 -0.14 11.43
C PHE A 133 -9.49 0.10 12.39
N GLY A 134 -9.56 1.27 13.03
CA GLY A 134 -10.67 1.62 13.93
C GLY A 134 -12.04 1.65 13.24
N ALA A 135 -12.11 2.11 11.98
CA ALA A 135 -13.36 2.08 11.20
C ALA A 135 -13.79 0.64 10.90
N TRP A 136 -12.89 -0.20 10.40
CA TRP A 136 -13.19 -1.61 10.09
C TRP A 136 -13.51 -2.44 11.33
N ASN A 137 -12.81 -2.22 12.44
CA ASN A 137 -13.04 -2.91 13.71
C ASN A 137 -14.39 -2.58 14.36
N SER A 138 -15.00 -1.46 13.96
CA SER A 138 -16.32 -1.09 14.49
C SER A 138 -17.49 -1.79 13.82
N LEU A 139 -17.24 -2.50 12.71
CA LEU A 139 -18.26 -3.30 12.06
C LEU A 139 -18.62 -4.52 12.92
N PRO A 140 -19.91 -4.85 13.05
CA PRO A 140 -20.38 -6.06 13.73
C PRO A 140 -19.71 -7.33 13.19
N GLU A 141 -19.66 -8.38 14.01
CA GLU A 141 -19.04 -9.65 13.62
C GLU A 141 -19.76 -10.38 12.49
N CYS A 142 -21.01 -10.00 12.16
CA CYS A 142 -21.70 -10.55 10.99
C CYS A 142 -21.12 -10.10 9.64
N TYR A 143 -20.26 -9.07 9.62
CA TYR A 143 -19.56 -8.60 8.42
C TYR A 143 -18.27 -9.39 8.16
N THR A 144 -18.37 -10.71 8.13
CA THR A 144 -17.22 -11.63 8.10
C THR A 144 -16.30 -11.41 6.90
N GLU A 145 -16.84 -11.39 5.68
CA GLU A 145 -16.06 -11.36 4.44
C GLU A 145 -15.44 -10.00 4.18
N VAL A 146 -16.20 -8.92 4.40
CA VAL A 146 -15.65 -7.56 4.23
C VAL A 146 -14.58 -7.24 5.28
N LYS A 147 -14.74 -7.71 6.54
CA LYS A 147 -13.71 -7.57 7.57
C LYS A 147 -12.48 -8.42 7.23
N LYS A 148 -12.67 -9.67 6.80
CA LYS A 148 -11.59 -10.56 6.38
C LYS A 148 -10.76 -9.93 5.26
N LEU A 149 -11.40 -9.43 4.22
CA LEU A 149 -10.72 -8.72 3.12
C LEU A 149 -9.94 -7.51 3.63
N ALA A 150 -10.57 -6.66 4.45
CA ALA A 150 -9.93 -5.46 4.96
C ALA A 150 -8.71 -5.77 5.81
N TYR A 151 -8.78 -6.76 6.71
CA TYR A 151 -7.66 -7.13 7.57
C TYR A 151 -6.52 -7.77 6.80
N VAL A 152 -6.82 -8.65 5.84
CA VAL A 152 -5.78 -9.22 4.96
C VAL A 152 -5.06 -8.11 4.21
N VAL A 153 -5.78 -7.15 3.62
CA VAL A 153 -5.14 -6.02 2.93
C VAL A 153 -4.33 -5.15 3.90
N LEU A 154 -4.82 -4.91 5.12
CA LEU A 154 -4.08 -4.16 6.14
C LEU A 154 -2.79 -4.86 6.57
N THR A 155 -2.77 -6.20 6.66
CA THR A 155 -1.54 -6.95 7.00
C THR A 155 -0.45 -6.88 5.93
N ILE A 156 -0.81 -6.57 4.66
CA ILE A 156 0.19 -6.37 3.60
C ILE A 156 1.01 -5.10 3.83
N PHE A 157 0.44 -4.10 4.51
CA PHE A 157 1.05 -2.79 4.73
C PHE A 157 1.45 -2.50 6.19
N GLY A 158 1.14 -3.43 7.10
CA GLY A 158 1.33 -3.31 8.55
C GLY A 158 2.73 -3.69 9.02
#